data_AF-T0ZS91-F1
#
_entry.id   AF-T0ZS91-F1
#
_cell.length_a   1.000
_cell.length_b   1.000
_cell.length_c   1.000
_cell.angle_alpha   90.00
_cell.angle_beta   90.00
_cell.angle_gamma   90.00
#
_symmetry.space_group_name_H-M   'P 1'
#
loop_
_entity.id
_entity.type
_entity.pdbx_description
1 polymer ?
#
loop_
_entity_poly.entity_id
_entity_poly.type
_entity_poly.pdbx_seq_one_letter_code
_entity_poly.pdbx_strand_id
1 'polypeptide(L)'
;MASAANPRPVAAGRRSRPDREAPPTAPAFRVDELVDRFQRMLQAQERSPCTVKQYGHIARTFLGYAQKPLEEVTLQDLERFREYLVLERHYSKNSVYTTVRGLTSLFRHFGLSIADQLEPPRRPEPPAPLPDRAGDAPPLRRG
;
A
#
# COMPACT_ATOMS: atom_id res chain seq x y z
N MET A 1 5.26 42.38 32.29
CA MET A 1 4.28 41.29 32.04
C MET A 1 3.97 41.26 30.55
N ALA A 2 3.80 40.04 30.00
CA ALA A 2 3.40 39.69 28.63
C ALA A 2 4.40 39.95 27.48
N SER A 3 5.34 39.02 27.36
CA SER A 3 5.97 38.60 26.11
C SER A 3 5.00 37.69 25.34
N ALA A 4 4.84 37.87 24.03
CA ALA A 4 4.69 36.80 23.03
C ALA A 4 4.37 37.38 21.65
N ALA A 5 5.41 37.70 20.90
CA ALA A 5 5.35 37.59 19.45
C ALA A 5 5.46 36.11 19.07
N ASN A 6 4.55 35.59 18.24
CA ASN A 6 4.81 34.33 17.52
C ASN A 6 4.05 34.28 16.19
N PRO A 7 4.68 34.58 15.05
CA PRO A 7 4.16 34.20 13.75
C PRO A 7 4.40 32.70 13.52
N ARG A 8 3.33 31.96 13.23
CA ARG A 8 3.39 30.55 12.82
C ARG A 8 4.19 30.41 11.51
N PRO A 9 5.26 29.59 11.44
CA PRO A 9 5.83 29.22 10.17
C PRO A 9 5.02 28.08 9.53
N VAL A 10 4.46 28.36 8.36
CA VAL A 10 4.10 27.36 7.35
C VAL A 10 5.34 27.06 6.52
N ALA A 11 5.72 25.79 6.36
CA ALA A 11 6.23 25.21 5.11
C ALA A 11 6.83 23.81 5.32
N ALA A 12 6.19 22.84 4.64
CA ALA A 12 6.84 21.80 3.84
C ALA A 12 8.15 21.20 4.37
N GLY A 13 8.04 20.20 5.25
CA GLY A 13 9.07 19.19 5.43
C GLY A 13 9.23 18.35 4.16
N ARG A 14 10.00 18.85 3.19
CA ARG A 14 10.68 18.01 2.19
C ARG A 14 11.59 17.08 2.98
N ARG A 15 11.14 15.84 3.21
CA ARG A 15 12.03 14.79 3.69
C ARG A 15 12.94 14.39 2.53
N SER A 16 14.14 14.93 2.58
CA SER A 16 15.31 14.55 1.80
C SER A 16 15.40 13.03 1.69
N ARG A 17 15.29 12.50 0.47
CA ARG A 17 15.81 11.17 0.17
C ARG A 17 17.32 11.32 0.07
N PRO A 18 18.12 10.56 0.83
CA PRO A 18 19.55 10.54 0.60
C PRO A 18 19.78 9.94 -0.79
N ASP A 19 20.54 10.68 -1.58
CA ASP A 19 21.27 10.23 -2.76
C ASP A 19 22.05 8.98 -2.33
N ARG A 20 21.56 7.80 -2.71
CA ARG A 20 22.31 6.55 -2.57
C ARG A 20 22.60 6.09 -3.98
N GLU A 21 23.75 6.56 -4.44
CA GLU A 21 24.57 6.12 -5.56
C GLU A 21 24.05 4.80 -6.17
N ALA A 22 23.45 4.89 -7.36
CA ALA A 22 23.07 3.73 -8.14
C ALA A 22 24.29 3.28 -8.95
N PRO A 23 24.78 2.03 -8.79
CA PRO A 23 25.82 1.52 -9.66
C PRO A 23 25.26 1.37 -11.09
N PRO A 24 26.07 1.65 -12.13
CA PRO A 24 25.67 1.42 -13.51
C PRO A 24 25.85 -0.07 -13.86
N THR A 25 25.23 -0.45 -14.98
CA THR A 25 25.37 -1.68 -15.78
C THR A 25 24.42 -2.87 -15.52
N ALA A 26 23.65 -3.16 -16.58
CA ALA A 26 22.96 -4.40 -16.98
C ALA A 26 21.51 -4.65 -16.50
N PRO A 27 20.73 -5.45 -17.27
CA PRO A 27 20.05 -5.15 -18.53
C PRO A 27 18.74 -4.33 -18.31
N ALA A 28 18.21 -3.69 -19.35
CA ALA A 28 17.23 -2.59 -19.25
C ALA A 28 15.79 -3.01 -18.83
N PHE A 29 15.58 -3.48 -17.60
CA PHE A 29 14.25 -3.41 -16.98
C PHE A 29 14.01 -1.95 -16.57
N ARG A 30 13.28 -1.19 -17.41
CA ARG A 30 12.97 0.20 -17.08
C ARG A 30 11.81 0.23 -16.08
N VAL A 31 12.14 0.42 -14.80
CA VAL A 31 11.15 0.53 -13.71
C VAL A 31 10.05 1.52 -14.07
N ASP A 32 10.41 2.68 -14.62
CA ASP A 32 9.45 3.69 -15.02
C ASP A 32 8.51 3.22 -16.14
N GLU A 33 8.99 2.46 -17.12
CA GLU A 33 8.14 1.92 -18.19
C GLU A 33 7.15 0.87 -17.68
N LEU A 34 7.59 0.00 -16.76
CA LEU A 34 6.73 -0.99 -16.11
C LEU A 34 5.65 -0.32 -15.26
N VAL A 35 6.04 0.69 -14.49
CA VAL A 35 5.13 1.47 -13.64
C VAL A 35 4.13 2.24 -14.51
N ASP A 36 4.57 2.87 -15.59
CA ASP A 36 3.70 3.59 -16.52
C ASP A 36 2.70 2.66 -17.18
N ARG A 37 3.14 1.48 -17.63
CA ARG A 37 2.25 0.47 -18.21
C ARG A 37 1.21 0.01 -17.20
N PHE A 38 1.62 -0.23 -15.96
CA PHE A 38 0.72 -0.60 -14.87
C PHE A 38 -0.28 0.52 -14.54
N GLN A 39 0.16 1.78 -14.47
CA GLN A 39 -0.72 2.92 -14.22
C GLN A 39 -1.76 3.09 -15.34
N ARG A 40 -1.36 2.95 -16.61
CA ARG A 40 -2.28 2.98 -17.75
C ARG A 40 -3.32 1.85 -17.67
N MET A 41 -2.91 0.65 -17.27
CA MET A 41 -3.85 -0.45 -17.04
C MET A 41 -4.84 -0.12 -15.91
N LEU A 42 -4.39 0.45 -14.79
CA LEU A 42 -5.29 0.84 -13.70
C LEU A 42 -6.29 1.92 -14.14
N GLN A 43 -5.85 2.87 -14.97
CA GLN A 43 -6.72 3.87 -15.57
C GLN A 43 -7.75 3.24 -16.51
N ALA A 44 -7.34 2.27 -17.34
CA ALA A 44 -8.26 1.54 -18.22
C ALA A 44 -9.29 0.70 -17.46
N GLN A 45 -8.98 0.30 -16.22
CA GLN A 45 -9.91 -0.36 -15.29
C GLN A 45 -10.76 0.64 -14.48
N GLU A 46 -10.78 1.92 -14.85
CA GLU A 46 -11.54 2.99 -14.20
C GLU A 46 -11.23 3.12 -12.69
N ARG A 47 -10.00 2.76 -12.29
CA ARG A 47 -9.57 2.96 -10.89
C ARG A 47 -9.44 4.45 -10.60
N SER A 48 -9.79 4.82 -9.36
CA SER A 48 -9.62 6.17 -8.85
C SER A 48 -8.20 6.69 -9.10
N PRO A 49 -8.02 7.97 -9.48
CA PRO A 49 -6.70 8.59 -9.65
C PRO A 49 -5.81 8.47 -8.41
N CYS A 50 -6.42 8.47 -7.22
CA CYS A 50 -5.72 8.25 -5.96
C CYS A 50 -5.16 6.83 -5.88
N THR A 51 -5.95 5.82 -6.27
CA THR A 51 -5.53 4.42 -6.35
C THR A 51 -4.43 4.21 -7.38
N VAL A 52 -4.54 4.83 -8.57
CA VAL A 52 -3.50 4.75 -9.61
C VAL A 52 -2.16 5.26 -9.09
N LYS A 53 -2.16 6.43 -8.42
CA LYS A 53 -0.94 7.00 -7.81
C LYS A 53 -0.39 6.10 -6.71
N GLN A 54 -1.25 5.61 -5.83
CA GLN A 54 -0.85 4.75 -4.71
C GLN A 54 -0.24 3.43 -5.20
N TYR A 55 -0.90 2.76 -6.15
CA TYR A 55 -0.46 1.48 -6.68
C TYR A 55 0.80 1.64 -7.54
N GLY A 56 0.90 2.71 -8.32
CA GLY A 56 2.13 3.05 -9.04
C GLY A 56 3.31 3.31 -8.09
N HIS A 57 3.07 3.99 -6.96
CA HIS A 57 4.11 4.18 -5.94
C HIS A 57 4.55 2.86 -5.30
N ILE A 58 3.60 1.96 -5.02
CA ILE A 58 3.87 0.60 -4.52
C ILE A 58 4.74 -0.17 -5.51
N ALA A 59 4.34 -0.21 -6.79
CA ALA A 59 5.08 -0.89 -7.85
C ALA A 59 6.51 -0.36 -7.98
N ARG A 60 6.68 0.97 -8.02
CA ARG A 60 8.00 1.61 -8.07
C ARG A 60 8.86 1.25 -6.86
N THR A 61 8.28 1.23 -5.66
CA THR A 61 9.00 0.91 -4.42
C THR A 61 9.45 -0.55 -4.41
N PHE A 62 8.59 -1.46 -4.85
CA PHE A 62 8.92 -2.88 -4.94
C PHE A 62 9.97 -3.16 -6.02
N LEU A 63 9.80 -2.65 -7.23
CA LEU A 63 10.75 -2.84 -8.32
C LEU A 63 12.13 -2.25 -7.97
N GLY A 64 12.17 -1.13 -7.25
CA GLY A 64 13.42 -0.55 -6.74
C GLY A 64 14.08 -1.36 -5.61
N TYR A 65 13.32 -2.14 -4.86
CA TYR A 65 13.84 -3.06 -3.84
C TYR A 65 14.30 -4.39 -4.44
N ALA A 66 13.47 -4.98 -5.31
CA ALA A 66 13.74 -6.28 -5.91
C ALA A 66 14.92 -6.23 -6.88
N GLN A 67 15.11 -5.11 -7.59
CA GLN A 67 16.16 -4.90 -8.59
C GLN A 67 16.30 -6.06 -9.61
N LYS A 68 15.18 -6.73 -9.87
CA LYS A 68 15.06 -7.93 -10.70
C LYS A 68 13.81 -7.82 -11.56
N PRO A 69 13.77 -8.45 -12.74
CA PRO A 69 12.55 -8.52 -13.53
C PRO A 69 11.47 -9.29 -12.77
N LEU A 70 10.20 -8.93 -13.01
CA LEU A 70 9.05 -9.55 -12.33
C LEU A 70 9.02 -11.08 -12.52
N GLU A 71 9.54 -11.58 -13.63
CA GLU A 71 9.64 -13.01 -13.97
C GLU A 71 10.62 -13.78 -13.08
N GLU A 72 11.64 -13.11 -12.53
CA GLU A 72 12.64 -13.71 -11.63
C GLU A 72 12.29 -13.53 -10.15
N VAL A 73 11.23 -12.78 -9.84
CA VAL A 73 10.79 -12.60 -8.46
C VAL A 73 10.24 -13.91 -7.92
N THR A 74 10.78 -14.36 -6.79
CA THR A 74 10.29 -15.55 -6.08
C THR A 74 9.35 -15.17 -4.92
N LEU A 75 8.65 -16.15 -4.35
CA LEU A 75 7.85 -15.96 -3.14
C LEU A 75 8.71 -15.43 -1.98
N GLN A 76 9.94 -15.91 -1.87
CA GLN A 76 10.86 -15.48 -0.82
C GLN A 76 11.23 -14.00 -0.95
N ASP A 77 11.33 -13.47 -2.18
CA ASP A 77 11.56 -12.05 -2.41
C ASP A 77 10.35 -11.20 -1.98
N LEU A 78 9.13 -11.71 -2.19
CA LEU A 78 7.89 -11.05 -1.74
C LEU A 78 7.76 -11.05 -0.21
N GLU A 79 8.14 -12.15 0.44
CA GLU A 79 8.19 -12.24 1.91
C GLU A 79 9.23 -11.30 2.50
N ARG A 80 10.46 -11.29 1.95
CA ARG A 80 11.51 -10.34 2.35
C ARG A 80 11.08 -8.89 2.18
N PHE A 81 10.38 -8.58 1.08
CA PHE A 81 9.84 -7.24 0.88
C PHE A 81 8.77 -6.89 1.92
N ARG A 82 7.90 -7.84 2.27
CA ARG A 82 6.91 -7.64 3.34
C ARG A 82 7.58 -7.40 4.69
N GLU A 83 8.61 -8.16 5.03
CA GLU A 83 9.40 -7.96 6.25
C GLU A 83 10.07 -6.59 6.25
N TYR A 84 10.71 -6.20 5.15
CA TYR A 84 11.27 -4.86 4.95
C TYR A 84 10.25 -3.74 5.23
N LEU A 85 9.00 -3.90 4.75
CA LEU A 85 7.95 -2.91 4.99
C LEU A 85 7.55 -2.81 6.47
N VAL A 86 7.50 -3.93 7.19
CA VAL A 86 7.09 -3.97 8.61
C VAL A 86 8.23 -3.51 9.52
N LEU A 87 9.43 -4.05 9.31
CA LEU A 87 10.58 -3.86 10.20
C LEU A 87 11.31 -2.55 9.92
N GLU A 88 11.59 -2.23 8.66
CA GLU A 88 12.39 -1.05 8.31
C GLU A 88 11.54 0.19 8.02
N ARG A 89 10.38 0.00 7.38
CA ARG A 89 9.49 1.12 7.04
C ARG A 89 8.40 1.38 8.06
N HIS A 90 8.24 0.51 9.06
CA HIS A 90 7.21 0.59 10.09
C HIS A 90 5.79 0.80 9.53
N TYR A 91 5.47 0.13 8.42
CA TYR A 91 4.14 0.22 7.82
C TYR A 91 3.09 -0.39 8.77
N SER A 92 1.96 0.31 8.91
CA SER A 92 0.82 -0.23 9.62
C SER A 92 0.24 -1.44 8.87
N LYS A 93 -0.50 -2.30 9.58
CA LYS A 93 -1.16 -3.48 8.99
C LYS A 93 -2.01 -3.13 7.76
N ASN A 94 -2.73 -1.99 7.80
CA ASN A 94 -3.53 -1.50 6.68
C ASN A 94 -2.67 -1.07 5.47
N SER A 95 -1.53 -0.43 5.73
CA SER A 95 -0.59 -0.05 4.67
C SER A 95 0.04 -1.27 4.03
N VAL A 96 0.46 -2.26 4.82
CA VAL A 96 0.99 -3.54 4.30
C VAL A 96 -0.05 -4.26 3.47
N TYR A 97 -1.29 -4.35 3.96
CA TYR A 97 -2.40 -4.94 3.20
C TYR A 97 -2.60 -4.28 1.83
N THR A 98 -2.59 -2.95 1.80
CA THR A 98 -2.75 -2.19 0.54
C THR A 98 -1.58 -2.42 -0.40
N THR A 99 -0.35 -2.48 0.14
CA THR A 99 0.84 -2.82 -0.63
C THR A 99 0.75 -4.21 -1.24
N VAL A 100 0.42 -5.23 -0.44
CA VAL A 100 0.27 -6.61 -0.93
C VAL A 100 -0.77 -6.68 -2.04
N ARG A 101 -1.93 -6.03 -1.88
CA ARG A 101 -2.95 -5.97 -2.94
C ARG A 101 -2.46 -5.29 -4.21
N GLY A 102 -1.71 -4.20 -4.08
CA GLY A 102 -1.10 -3.50 -5.20
C GLY A 102 -0.11 -4.39 -5.96
N LEU A 103 0.69 -5.17 -5.22
CA LEU A 103 1.62 -6.15 -5.79
C LEU A 103 0.89 -7.29 -6.49
N THR A 104 -0.08 -7.93 -5.84
CA THR A 104 -0.89 -8.98 -6.49
C THR A 104 -1.49 -8.48 -7.80
N SER A 105 -2.03 -7.24 -7.81
CA SER A 105 -2.56 -6.63 -9.03
C SER A 105 -1.49 -6.37 -10.09
N LEU A 106 -0.27 -6.00 -9.70
CA LEU A 106 0.87 -5.81 -10.60
C LEU A 106 1.25 -7.14 -11.25
N PHE A 107 1.55 -8.17 -10.46
CA PHE A 107 1.95 -9.48 -10.97
C PHE A 107 0.89 -10.10 -11.88
N ARG A 108 -0.39 -10.02 -11.49
CA ARG A 108 -1.51 -10.46 -12.34
C ARG A 108 -1.56 -9.75 -13.69
N HIS A 109 -1.28 -8.44 -13.74
CA HIS A 109 -1.26 -7.69 -15.00
C HIS A 109 -0.20 -8.23 -15.96
N PHE A 110 0.96 -8.63 -15.44
CA PHE A 110 2.04 -9.22 -16.22
C PHE A 110 1.88 -10.73 -16.43
N GLY A 111 0.73 -11.31 -16.07
CA GLY A 111 0.45 -12.74 -16.26
C GLY A 111 1.18 -13.66 -15.27
N LEU A 112 1.70 -13.11 -14.17
CA LEU A 112 2.44 -13.83 -13.15
C LEU A 112 1.54 -14.13 -11.95
N SER A 113 1.41 -15.40 -11.60
CA SER A 113 0.55 -15.86 -10.48
C SER A 113 1.31 -16.00 -9.16
N ILE A 114 2.60 -15.63 -9.11
CA ILE A 114 3.42 -15.82 -7.91
C ILE A 114 2.91 -15.01 -6.71
N ALA A 115 2.35 -13.82 -6.95
CA ALA A 115 1.78 -12.99 -5.91
C ALA A 115 0.34 -13.37 -5.52
N ASP A 116 -0.28 -14.36 -6.16
CA ASP A 116 -1.58 -14.90 -5.72
C ASP A 116 -1.43 -15.76 -4.46
N GLN A 117 -0.24 -16.34 -4.23
CA GLN A 117 0.07 -17.04 -2.99
C GLN A 117 0.37 -16.08 -1.83
N LEU A 118 0.58 -14.79 -2.12
CA LEU A 118 0.70 -13.77 -1.09
C LEU A 118 -0.70 -13.46 -0.54
N GLU A 119 -1.15 -14.25 0.43
CA GLU A 119 -2.42 -13.97 1.10
C GLU A 119 -2.35 -12.57 1.76
N PRO A 120 -3.24 -11.63 1.38
CA PRO A 120 -3.36 -10.37 2.08
C PRO A 120 -3.70 -10.68 3.55
N PRO A 121 -3.03 -10.06 4.54
CA PRO A 121 -3.39 -10.28 5.94
C PRO A 121 -4.87 -9.96 6.12
N ARG A 122 -5.65 -10.93 6.62
CA ARG A 122 -7.12 -10.86 6.71
C ARG A 122 -7.56 -9.45 7.09
N ARG A 123 -8.42 -8.86 6.26
CA ARG A 123 -9.04 -7.56 6.53
C ARG A 123 -9.69 -7.67 7.92
N PRO A 124 -9.49 -6.73 8.85
CA PRO A 124 -10.29 -6.72 10.06
C PRO A 124 -11.75 -6.64 9.62
N GLU A 125 -12.54 -7.64 9.97
CA GLU A 125 -13.98 -7.58 9.76
C GLU A 125 -14.50 -6.31 10.45
N PRO A 126 -15.37 -5.52 9.78
CA PRO A 126 -16.08 -4.48 10.50
C PRO A 126 -16.79 -5.15 11.68
N PRO A 127 -16.72 -4.57 12.91
CA PRO A 127 -17.41 -5.15 14.04
C PRO A 127 -18.87 -5.36 13.67
N ALA A 128 -19.38 -6.57 13.93
CA ALA A 128 -20.76 -6.91 13.69
C ALA A 128 -21.66 -5.79 14.26
N PRO A 129 -22.70 -5.35 13.53
CA PRO A 129 -23.63 -4.39 14.09
C PRO A 129 -24.16 -4.96 15.40
N LEU A 130 -24.03 -4.18 16.48
CA LEU A 130 -24.57 -4.54 17.79
C LEU A 130 -26.05 -4.89 17.60
N PRO A 131 -26.55 -5.99 18.18
CA PRO A 131 -27.98 -6.27 18.14
C PRO A 131 -28.71 -5.09 18.76
N ASP A 132 -29.58 -4.48 17.94
CA ASP A 132 -30.47 -3.40 18.35
C ASP A 132 -31.21 -3.88 19.61
N ARG A 133 -31.00 -3.21 20.74
CA ARG A 133 -31.76 -3.47 21.97
C ARG A 133 -33.17 -2.88 21.81
N ALA A 134 -33.91 -3.40 20.83
CA ALA A 134 -35.30 -3.10 20.63
C ALA A 134 -36.15 -4.20 21.27
N GLY A 135 -36.72 -3.88 22.43
CA GLY A 135 -38.00 -4.45 22.86
C GLY A 135 -37.94 -5.71 23.71
N ASP A 136 -37.53 -5.57 24.98
CA ASP A 136 -38.17 -6.36 26.05
C ASP A 136 -38.53 -5.40 27.18
N ALA A 137 -39.66 -4.72 27.01
CA ALA A 137 -40.36 -4.04 28.08
C ALA A 137 -41.72 -4.76 28.22
N PRO A 138 -41.97 -5.50 29.31
CA PRO A 138 -43.26 -6.14 29.50
C PRO A 138 -44.36 -5.09 29.70
N PRO A 139 -45.56 -5.28 29.15
CA PRO A 139 -46.64 -4.31 29.32
C PRO A 139 -47.08 -4.30 30.79
N LEU A 140 -47.01 -3.11 31.40
CA LEU A 140 -47.70 -2.82 32.65
C LEU A 140 -49.22 -2.99 32.43
N ARG A 141 -49.76 -4.16 32.76
CA ARG A 141 -51.21 -4.33 32.90
C ARG A 141 -51.65 -3.70 34.20
N ARG A 142 -52.22 -2.50 34.09
CA ARG A 142 -53.23 -1.98 35.02
C ARG A 142 -54.51 -2.79 34.85
N GLY A 143 -55.08 -3.24 35.97
CA GLY A 143 -56.37 -3.93 36.04
C GLY A 143 -56.48 -4.68 37.35
#